data_AF-A0A1Y1Q980-F1
#
_entry.id   AF-A0A1Y1Q980-F1
#
_cell.length_a   1.000
_cell.length_b   1.000
_cell.length_c   1.000
_cell.angle_alpha   90.00
_cell.angle_beta   90.00
_cell.angle_gamma   90.00
#
_symmetry.space_group_name_H-M   'P 1'
#
loop_
_entity.id
_entity.type
_entity.pdbx_description
1 polymer ?
#
loop_
_entity_poly.entity_id
_entity_poly.type
_entity_poly.pdbx_seq_one_letter_code
_entity_poly.pdbx_strand_id
1 'polypeptide(L)'
;LSMHPSIPLSQREAFTDHVIGGVLTQLRSVPVGLLIDIQLHREYAELHAVQQKSLTQQVVEHIACLQLTPEMFPRTLVRANQVMNAAQALLVAELFDMQGLFEPYRTVGMEAAAALLLEPCMQQIFDGTTDRELIDAWAMTLGMEKWYRWV
;
A
#
# COMPACT_ATOMS: atom_id res chain seq x y z
N LEU A 1 -19.18 -7.18 -6.41
CA LEU A 1 -18.97 -6.69 -5.03
C LEU A 1 -20.34 -6.33 -4.46
N SER A 2 -20.83 -6.98 -3.40
CA SER A 2 -22.10 -6.55 -2.78
C SER A 2 -21.86 -5.24 -2.02
N MET A 3 -22.50 -4.15 -2.41
CA MET A 3 -22.34 -2.85 -1.75
C MET A 3 -23.19 -2.73 -0.48
N HIS A 4 -22.77 -1.86 0.43
CA HIS A 4 -23.45 -1.59 1.68
C HIS A 4 -24.87 -1.01 1.45
N PRO A 5 -25.90 -1.50 2.17
CA PRO A 5 -27.30 -1.15 1.91
C PRO A 5 -27.66 0.33 2.14
N SER A 6 -26.83 1.09 2.86
CA SER A 6 -27.08 2.51 3.16
C SER A 6 -26.74 3.49 2.03
N ILE A 7 -26.06 3.06 0.96
CA ILE A 7 -25.70 3.95 -0.15
C ILE A 7 -26.94 4.13 -1.06
N PRO A 8 -27.42 5.38 -1.27
CA PRO A 8 -28.53 5.65 -2.18
C PRO A 8 -28.27 5.07 -3.57
N LEU A 9 -29.28 4.45 -4.18
CA LEU A 9 -29.16 3.81 -5.49
C LEU A 9 -28.53 4.72 -6.55
N SER A 10 -28.88 6.01 -6.54
CA SER A 10 -28.37 7.02 -7.47
C SER A 10 -26.89 7.37 -7.29
N GLN A 11 -26.26 6.99 -6.18
CA GLN A 11 -24.86 7.32 -5.85
C GLN A 11 -23.94 6.09 -5.89
N ARG A 12 -24.50 4.90 -6.09
CA ARG A 12 -23.80 3.61 -6.01
C ARG A 12 -22.69 3.46 -7.05
N GLU A 13 -22.94 3.85 -8.30
CA GLU A 13 -21.95 3.77 -9.37
C GLU A 13 -20.76 4.69 -9.10
N ALA A 14 -21.02 5.99 -8.89
CA ALA A 14 -19.99 6.97 -8.60
C ALA A 14 -19.14 6.60 -7.37
N PHE A 15 -19.77 6.06 -6.32
CA PHE A 15 -19.06 5.57 -5.15
C PHE A 15 -18.17 4.36 -5.49
N THR A 16 -18.69 3.40 -6.27
CA THR A 16 -17.93 2.23 -6.70
C THR A 16 -16.69 2.63 -7.50
N ASP A 17 -16.87 3.52 -8.47
CA ASP A 17 -15.78 4.00 -9.33
C ASP A 17 -14.71 4.71 -8.51
N HIS A 18 -15.12 5.55 -7.56
CA HIS A 18 -14.21 6.26 -6.67
C HIS A 18 -13.38 5.28 -5.82
N VAL A 19 -14.05 4.32 -5.21
CA VAL A 19 -13.44 3.37 -4.27
C VAL A 19 -12.53 2.36 -4.98
N ILE A 20 -12.96 1.82 -6.12
CA ILE A 20 -12.14 0.94 -6.97
C ILE A 20 -10.97 1.72 -7.59
N GLY A 21 -11.24 2.91 -8.11
CA GLY A 21 -10.21 3.78 -8.70
C GLY A 21 -9.13 4.16 -7.69
N GLY A 22 -9.51 4.45 -6.45
CA GLY A 22 -8.59 4.75 -5.36
C GLY A 22 -7.64 3.59 -5.04
N VAL A 23 -8.18 2.38 -4.84
CA VAL A 23 -7.33 1.22 -4.51
C VAL A 23 -6.46 0.77 -5.68
N LEU A 24 -6.94 0.87 -6.93
CA LEU A 24 -6.12 0.58 -8.11
C LEU A 24 -5.01 1.63 -8.30
N THR A 25 -5.29 2.89 -7.96
CA THR A 25 -4.25 3.94 -7.97
C THR A 25 -3.19 3.65 -6.92
N GLN A 26 -3.59 3.23 -5.72
CA GLN A 26 -2.65 2.82 -4.67
C GLN A 26 -1.79 1.63 -5.12
N LEU A 27 -2.41 0.58 -5.67
CA LEU A 27 -1.72 -0.60 -6.19
C LEU A 27 -0.69 -0.25 -7.27
N ARG A 28 -1.00 0.70 -8.15
CA ARG A 28 -0.08 1.16 -9.20
C ARG A 28 1.07 2.01 -8.66
N SER A 29 0.81 2.82 -7.63
CA SER A 29 1.75 3.86 -7.18
C SER A 29 2.64 3.43 -6.04
N VAL A 30 2.12 2.72 -5.03
CA VAL A 30 2.85 2.35 -3.81
C VAL A 30 4.09 1.51 -4.11
N PRO A 31 4.01 0.34 -4.77
CA PRO A 31 5.18 -0.51 -5.01
C PRO A 31 6.33 0.23 -5.71
N VAL A 32 6.01 1.02 -6.74
CA VAL A 32 6.99 1.82 -7.49
C VAL A 32 7.56 2.95 -6.62
N GLY A 33 6.72 3.61 -5.82
CA GLY A 33 7.15 4.60 -4.84
C GLY A 33 8.14 4.04 -3.83
N LEU A 34 7.90 2.83 -3.33
CA LEU A 34 8.82 2.15 -2.41
C LEU A 34 10.20 1.92 -3.05
N LEU A 35 10.26 1.49 -4.32
CA LEU A 35 11.54 1.36 -5.03
C LEU A 35 12.30 2.69 -5.09
N ILE A 36 11.59 3.78 -5.39
CA ILE A 36 12.19 5.12 -5.42
C ILE A 36 12.71 5.49 -4.03
N ASP A 37 11.95 5.24 -2.97
CA ASP A 37 12.36 5.55 -1.60
C ASP A 37 13.61 4.77 -1.16
N ILE A 38 13.69 3.47 -1.50
CA ILE A 38 14.87 2.66 -1.21
C ILE A 38 16.09 3.22 -1.96
N GLN A 39 15.93 3.55 -3.25
CA GLN A 39 17.00 4.11 -4.06
C GLN A 39 17.48 5.47 -3.52
N LEU A 40 16.54 6.37 -3.20
CA LEU A 40 16.84 7.68 -2.62
C LEU A 40 17.60 7.53 -1.31
N HIS A 41 17.14 6.63 -0.44
CA HIS A 41 17.80 6.35 0.82
C HIS A 41 19.21 5.78 0.61
N ARG A 42 19.41 4.91 -0.37
CA ARG A 42 20.74 4.33 -0.63
C ARG A 42 21.74 5.33 -1.20
N GLU A 43 21.30 6.23 -2.08
CA GLU A 43 22.22 7.01 -2.93
C GLU A 43 22.37 8.48 -2.53
N TYR A 44 21.44 9.04 -1.77
CA TYR A 44 21.40 10.47 -1.47
C TYR A 44 21.27 10.73 0.04
N ALA A 45 22.38 10.58 0.76
CA ALA A 45 22.43 10.78 2.21
C ALA A 45 21.98 12.19 2.63
N GLU A 46 22.24 13.20 1.81
CA GLU A 46 21.81 14.58 2.03
C GLU A 46 20.29 14.75 2.06
N LEU A 47 19.54 13.81 1.47
CA LEU A 47 18.07 13.84 1.45
C LEU A 47 17.44 13.06 2.62
N HIS A 48 18.20 12.31 3.41
CA HIS A 48 17.66 11.44 4.46
C HIS A 48 16.75 12.16 5.44
N ALA A 49 17.14 13.34 5.91
CA ALA A 49 16.34 14.09 6.88
C ALA A 49 14.97 14.51 6.32
N VAL A 50 14.92 14.95 5.05
CA VAL A 50 13.65 15.35 4.41
C VAL A 50 12.84 14.11 4.02
N GLN A 51 13.49 13.05 3.57
CA GLN A 51 12.86 11.78 3.24
C GLN A 51 12.19 11.16 4.48
N GLN A 52 12.93 11.01 5.58
CA GLN A 52 12.41 10.48 6.85
C GLN A 52 11.18 11.25 7.32
N LYS A 53 11.24 12.58 7.29
CA LYS A 53 10.11 13.44 7.69
C LYS A 53 8.89 13.22 6.80
N SER A 54 9.09 13.20 5.48
CA SER A 54 8.01 13.00 4.49
C SER A 54 7.35 11.64 4.67
N LEU A 55 8.14 10.57 4.73
CA LEU A 55 7.65 9.20 4.81
C LEU A 55 6.99 8.90 6.16
N THR A 56 7.55 9.40 7.26
CA THR A 56 6.93 9.29 8.58
C THR A 56 5.56 9.95 8.59
N GLN A 57 5.43 11.15 8.01
CA GLN A 57 4.15 11.86 7.93
C GLN A 57 3.11 11.05 7.14
N GLN A 58 3.50 10.47 5.99
CA GLN A 58 2.61 9.61 5.20
C GLN A 58 2.13 8.39 6.01
N VAL A 59 3.03 7.71 6.71
CA VAL A 59 2.66 6.54 7.55
C VAL A 59 1.67 6.94 8.65
N VAL A 60 1.90 8.08 9.30
CA VAL A 60 0.99 8.62 10.34
C VAL A 60 -0.37 8.97 9.76
N GLU A 61 -0.44 9.53 8.56
CA GLU A 61 -1.72 9.81 7.88
C GLU A 61 -2.46 8.53 7.50
N HIS A 62 -1.73 7.51 7.03
CA HIS A 62 -2.30 6.26 6.56
C HIS A 62 -2.78 5.33 7.69
N ILE A 63 -2.34 5.53 8.94
CA ILE A 63 -2.73 4.68 10.08
C ILE A 63 -4.26 4.61 10.30
N ALA A 64 -4.98 5.66 9.89
CA ALA A 64 -6.44 5.72 9.97
C ALA A 64 -7.11 4.61 9.14
N CYS A 65 -6.41 4.02 8.17
CA CYS A 65 -6.92 2.87 7.40
C CYS A 65 -7.24 1.65 8.28
N LEU A 66 -6.61 1.52 9.45
CA LEU A 66 -6.88 0.44 10.40
C LEU A 66 -8.28 0.51 11.01
N GLN A 67 -8.94 1.68 10.92
CA GLN A 67 -10.33 1.86 11.34
C GLN A 67 -11.35 1.42 10.28
N LEU A 68 -10.89 1.13 9.05
CA LEU A 68 -11.76 0.62 8.00
C LEU A 68 -12.18 -0.81 8.30
N THR A 69 -13.47 -1.08 8.16
CA THR A 69 -14.02 -2.40 8.44
C THR A 69 -14.81 -2.96 7.25
N PRO A 70 -14.99 -4.30 7.16
CA PRO A 70 -15.81 -4.92 6.11
C PRO A 70 -17.28 -4.50 6.10
N GLU A 71 -17.77 -3.91 7.18
CA GLU A 71 -19.10 -3.29 7.24
C GLU A 71 -19.14 -1.97 6.46
N MET A 72 -18.03 -1.25 6.35
CA MET A 72 -17.94 0.01 5.61
C MET A 72 -17.68 -0.22 4.12
N PHE A 73 -16.78 -1.16 3.80
CA PHE A 73 -16.32 -1.43 2.44
C PHE A 73 -16.13 -2.94 2.20
N PRO A 74 -16.13 -3.42 0.94
CA PRO A 74 -15.87 -4.82 0.66
C PRO A 74 -14.55 -5.31 1.28
N ARG A 75 -14.59 -6.49 1.92
CA ARG A 75 -13.45 -7.07 2.65
C ARG A 75 -12.14 -7.07 1.84
N THR A 76 -12.20 -7.43 0.56
CA THR A 76 -11.01 -7.45 -0.31
C THR A 76 -10.36 -6.07 -0.42
N LEU A 77 -11.17 -5.02 -0.51
CA LEU A 77 -10.67 -3.66 -0.62
C LEU A 77 -10.06 -3.16 0.69
N VAL A 78 -10.77 -3.38 1.80
CA VAL A 78 -10.27 -3.04 3.14
C VAL A 78 -8.91 -3.69 3.37
N ARG A 79 -8.82 -4.99 3.10
CA ARG A 79 -7.58 -5.75 3.25
C ARG A 79 -6.48 -5.24 2.33
N ALA A 80 -6.76 -5.02 1.05
CA ALA A 80 -5.76 -4.54 0.10
C ALA A 80 -5.18 -3.18 0.52
N ASN A 81 -6.04 -2.23 0.89
CA ASN A 81 -5.61 -0.91 1.36
C ASN A 81 -4.76 -0.99 2.63
N GLN A 82 -5.21 -1.76 3.63
CA GLN A 82 -4.50 -1.92 4.89
C GLN A 82 -3.13 -2.59 4.72
N VAL A 83 -3.05 -3.64 3.90
CA VAL A 83 -1.79 -4.38 3.69
C VAL A 83 -0.79 -3.54 2.89
N MET A 84 -1.22 -2.77 1.88
CA MET A 84 -0.32 -1.84 1.17
C MET A 84 0.22 -0.75 2.08
N ASN A 85 -0.61 -0.18 2.96
CA ASN A 85 -0.17 0.81 3.94
C ASN A 85 0.76 0.20 5.00
N ALA A 86 0.50 -1.04 5.41
CA ALA A 86 1.37 -1.78 6.32
C ALA A 86 2.74 -2.04 5.68
N ALA A 87 2.80 -2.41 4.40
CA ALA A 87 4.05 -2.61 3.68
C ALA A 87 4.89 -1.32 3.60
N GLN A 88 4.25 -0.17 3.34
CA GLN A 88 4.93 1.12 3.40
C GLN A 88 5.46 1.41 4.81
N ALA A 89 4.64 1.23 5.84
CA ALA A 89 5.04 1.48 7.22
C ALA A 89 6.21 0.58 7.66
N LEU A 90 6.21 -0.69 7.22
CA LEU A 90 7.31 -1.63 7.46
C LEU A 90 8.60 -1.16 6.80
N LEU A 91 8.55 -0.77 5.51
CA LEU A 91 9.73 -0.23 4.82
C LEU A 91 10.30 0.98 5.57
N VAL A 92 9.45 1.95 5.94
CA VAL A 92 9.92 3.19 6.60
C VAL A 92 10.52 2.88 7.97
N ALA A 93 9.93 1.94 8.71
CA ALA A 93 10.49 1.48 9.98
C ALA A 93 11.87 0.84 9.80
N GLU A 94 12.10 0.08 8.73
CA GLU A 94 13.39 -0.54 8.42
C GLU A 94 14.43 0.47 7.93
N LEU A 95 14.08 1.36 7.00
CA LEU A 95 15.01 2.35 6.43
C LEU A 95 15.60 3.29 7.48
N PHE A 96 14.83 3.66 8.50
CA PHE A 96 15.24 4.65 9.50
C PHE A 96 15.39 4.10 10.92
N ASP A 97 15.33 2.78 11.09
CA ASP A 97 15.37 2.10 12.40
C ASP A 97 14.31 2.63 13.38
N MET A 98 13.08 2.82 12.87
CA MET A 98 11.94 3.38 13.60
C MET A 98 10.84 2.32 13.80
N GLN A 99 11.18 1.20 14.44
CA GLN A 99 10.27 0.06 14.62
C GLN A 99 8.90 0.41 15.24
N GLY A 100 8.84 1.47 16.06
CA GLY A 100 7.60 1.97 16.66
C GLY A 100 6.56 2.47 15.63
N LEU A 101 6.98 2.85 14.41
CA LEU A 101 6.05 3.26 13.36
C LEU A 101 5.20 2.11 12.82
N PHE A 102 5.74 0.89 12.83
CA PHE A 102 5.03 -0.30 12.35
C PHE A 102 4.17 -0.98 13.43
N GLU A 103 4.41 -0.68 14.70
CA GLU A 103 3.75 -1.33 15.84
C GLU A 103 2.20 -1.36 15.76
N PRO A 104 1.51 -0.31 15.29
CA PRO A 104 0.06 -0.35 15.13
C PRO A 104 -0.42 -1.43 14.16
N TYR A 105 0.31 -1.65 13.06
CA TYR A 105 0.02 -2.69 12.07
C TYR A 105 0.36 -4.09 12.59
N ARG A 106 1.46 -4.21 13.35
CA ARG A 106 1.84 -5.45 14.04
C ARG A 106 0.76 -5.91 15.02
N THR A 107 0.22 -4.98 15.82
CA THR A 107 -0.81 -5.27 16.83
C THR A 107 -2.08 -5.87 16.22
N VAL A 108 -2.41 -5.52 14.97
CA VAL A 108 -3.55 -6.08 14.23
C VAL A 108 -3.19 -7.24 13.31
N GLY A 109 -1.97 -7.78 13.42
CA GLY A 109 -1.54 -9.00 12.73
C GLY A 109 -1.18 -8.81 11.25
N MET A 110 -0.77 -7.62 10.82
CA MET A 110 -0.46 -7.34 9.41
C MET A 110 0.99 -7.66 9.01
N GLU A 111 1.86 -8.02 9.96
CA GLU A 111 3.31 -8.22 9.75
C GLU A 111 3.64 -9.18 8.61
N ALA A 112 3.09 -10.40 8.63
CA ALA A 112 3.36 -11.39 7.60
C ALA A 112 2.89 -10.94 6.21
N ALA A 113 1.75 -10.25 6.12
CA ALA A 113 1.21 -9.79 4.85
C ALA A 113 1.98 -8.59 4.30
N ALA A 114 2.41 -7.67 5.17
CA ALA A 114 3.24 -6.53 4.82
C ALA A 114 4.63 -6.98 4.32
N ALA A 115 5.26 -7.91 5.04
CA ALA A 115 6.55 -8.47 4.64
C ALA A 115 6.48 -9.18 3.28
N LEU A 116 5.41 -9.94 3.03
CA LEU A 116 5.20 -10.62 1.75
C LEU A 116 5.08 -9.63 0.57
N LEU A 117 4.40 -8.49 0.76
CA LEU A 117 4.36 -7.44 -0.27
C LEU A 117 5.71 -6.75 -0.45
N LEU A 118 6.47 -6.58 0.63
CA LEU A 118 7.74 -5.86 0.59
C LEU A 118 8.88 -6.69 0.00
N GLU A 119 8.82 -8.02 0.12
CA GLU A 119 9.85 -8.95 -0.32
C GLU A 119 10.33 -8.70 -1.78
N PRO A 120 9.44 -8.56 -2.80
CA PRO A 120 9.85 -8.25 -4.16
C PRO A 120 10.61 -6.91 -4.29
N CYS A 121 10.28 -5.90 -3.47
CA CYS A 121 10.97 -4.61 -3.47
C CYS A 121 12.38 -4.72 -2.86
N MET A 122 12.59 -5.62 -1.90
CA MET A 122 13.88 -5.83 -1.23
C MET A 122 14.83 -6.74 -2.04
N GLN A 123 14.26 -7.68 -2.80
CA GLN A 123 15.03 -8.65 -3.59
C GLN A 123 15.41 -8.13 -4.97
N GLN A 124 14.75 -7.09 -5.47
CA GLN A 124 15.10 -6.51 -6.76
C GLN A 124 16.42 -5.73 -6.66
N ILE A 125 17.35 -6.14 -7.52
CA ILE A 125 18.40 -5.22 -7.99
C ILE A 125 17.66 -4.15 -8.81
N PHE A 126 18.10 -2.90 -8.77
CA PHE A 126 17.47 -1.76 -9.47
C PHE A 126 17.61 -1.84 -11.01
N ASP A 127 17.52 -3.04 -11.59
CA ASP A 127 17.70 -3.34 -12.99
C ASP A 127 16.36 -3.39 -13.73
N GLY A 128 15.58 -2.32 -13.63
CA GLY A 128 14.45 -2.08 -14.52
C GLY A 128 13.40 -3.19 -14.57
N THR A 129 13.31 -4.03 -13.53
CA THR A 129 12.19 -4.96 -13.34
C THR A 129 10.94 -4.17 -13.63
N THR A 130 10.18 -4.60 -14.64
CA THR A 130 9.20 -3.70 -15.23
C THR A 130 8.17 -3.37 -14.15
N ASP A 131 7.90 -2.07 -13.90
CA ASP A 131 6.95 -1.66 -12.85
C ASP A 131 5.65 -2.48 -12.88
N ARG A 132 5.26 -2.90 -14.09
CA ARG A 132 4.15 -3.82 -14.36
C ARG A 132 4.27 -5.17 -13.65
N GLU A 133 5.42 -5.84 -13.73
CA GLU A 133 5.66 -7.12 -13.04
C GLU A 133 5.56 -6.98 -11.53
N LEU A 134 6.10 -5.89 -10.97
CA LEU A 134 5.99 -5.62 -9.53
C LEU A 134 4.54 -5.36 -9.12
N ILE A 135 3.83 -4.52 -9.88
CA ILE A 135 2.41 -4.24 -9.66
C ILE A 135 1.57 -5.52 -9.79
N ASP A 136 1.84 -6.37 -10.79
CA ASP A 136 1.15 -7.64 -11.01
C ASP A 136 1.44 -8.64 -9.87
N ALA A 137 2.67 -8.68 -9.34
CA ALA A 137 3.03 -9.50 -8.18
C ALA A 137 2.28 -9.06 -6.91
N TRP A 138 2.19 -7.75 -6.67
CA TRP A 138 1.38 -7.19 -5.58
C TRP A 138 -0.10 -7.50 -5.78
N ALA A 139 -0.60 -7.34 -7.01
CA ALA A 139 -2.00 -7.61 -7.34
C ALA A 139 -2.36 -9.08 -7.05
N MET A 140 -1.52 -10.02 -7.46
CA MET A 140 -1.70 -11.45 -7.18
C MET A 140 -1.72 -11.73 -5.68
N THR A 141 -0.81 -11.13 -4.92
CA THR A 141 -0.74 -11.27 -3.45
C THR A 141 -1.99 -10.73 -2.76
N LEU A 142 -2.57 -9.67 -3.31
CA LEU A 142 -3.77 -9.00 -2.79
C LEU A 142 -5.09 -9.60 -3.31
N GLY A 143 -5.04 -10.51 -4.29
CA GLY A 143 -6.23 -11.06 -4.97
C GLY A 143 -6.94 -10.04 -5.88
N MET A 144 -6.17 -9.15 -6.49
CA MET A 144 -6.62 -8.04 -7.33
C MET A 144 -6.22 -8.17 -8.81
N GLU A 145 -5.62 -9.28 -9.22
CA GLU A 145 -5.06 -9.48 -10.56
C GLU A 145 -6.10 -9.41 -11.70
N LYS A 146 -7.38 -9.58 -11.37
CA LYS A 146 -8.49 -9.49 -12.34
C LYS A 146 -9.18 -8.12 -12.38
N TRP A 147 -8.70 -7.15 -11.60
CA TRP A 147 -9.37 -5.86 -11.41
C TRP A 147 -8.96 -4.82 -12.44
N TYR A 148 -7.87 -5.05 -13.16
CA TYR A 148 -7.38 -4.16 -14.20
C TYR A 148 -6.84 -4.96 -15.38
N ARG A 149 -6.56 -4.24 -16.46
CA ARG A 149 -5.77 -4.70 -17.60
C ARG A 149 -4.86 -3.57 -18.04
N TRP A 150 -3.66 -3.91 -18.49
CA TRP A 150 -2.78 -2.95 -19.15
C TRP A 150 -3.40 -2.48 -20.48
N VAL A 151 -3.16 -1.22 -20.85
CA VAL A 151 -3.58 -0.59 -22.12
C VAL A 151 -2.36 -0.32 -22.98
#